data_AF-A0A376FMH3-F1
#
_entry.id   AF-A0A376FMH3-F1
#
_cell.length_a   1.000
_cell.length_b   1.000
_cell.length_c   1.000
_cell.angle_alpha   90.00
_cell.angle_beta   90.00
_cell.angle_gamma   90.00
#
_symmetry.space_group_name_H-M   'P 1'
#
loop_
_entity.id
_entity.type
_entity.pdbx_description
1 polymer ?
#
loop_
_entity_poly.entity_id
_entity_poly.type
_entity_poly.pdbx_seq_one_letter_code
_entity_poly.pdbx_strand_id
1 'polypeptide(L)'
;MLGLGMAGKSKGGKVAKLASAFERSGLHNVDYVSTISRSMMNKAQEKGVPAEKVIFFPNWSEVARFRDVTEQDAHVLRAQLRLPEDQKIILYSGNIGESRGWKA
;
A
#
# COMPACT_ATOMS: atom_id res chain seq x y z
N MET A 1 -10.32 -1.15 -4.58
CA MET A 1 -9.34 -2.01 -5.29
C MET A 1 -9.94 -3.41 -5.37
N LEU A 2 -10.47 -3.80 -6.53
CA LEU A 2 -10.25 -5.18 -6.98
C LEU A 2 -8.73 -5.40 -6.93
N GLY A 3 -8.30 -6.31 -6.06
CA GLY A 3 -6.89 -6.56 -5.82
C GLY A 3 -6.13 -6.86 -7.12
N LEU A 4 -4.88 -6.43 -7.13
CA LEU A 4 -3.74 -7.09 -7.79
C LEU A 4 -4.15 -8.19 -8.79
N GLY A 5 -4.34 -7.86 -10.06
CA GLY A 5 -4.22 -8.81 -11.17
C GLY A 5 -5.18 -10.01 -11.22
N MET A 6 -6.21 -10.09 -10.37
CA MET A 6 -7.19 -11.19 -10.41
C MET A 6 -8.20 -11.06 -11.56
N ALA A 7 -8.39 -9.84 -12.08
CA ALA A 7 -8.87 -9.68 -13.44
C ALA A 7 -7.66 -9.87 -14.35
N GLY A 8 -7.34 -11.13 -14.64
CA GLY A 8 -6.41 -11.47 -15.70
C GLY A 8 -6.77 -10.70 -16.97
N LYS A 9 -5.84 -10.65 -17.92
CA LYS A 9 -5.99 -10.07 -19.25
C LYS A 9 -7.11 -10.72 -20.10
N SER A 10 -8.14 -11.32 -19.51
CA SER A 10 -9.39 -11.70 -20.15
C SER A 10 -10.39 -10.53 -20.08
N LYS A 11 -10.42 -9.80 -21.20
CA LYS A 11 -11.50 -8.92 -21.64
C LYS A 11 -12.86 -9.21 -20.96
N GLY A 12 -13.37 -8.24 -20.20
CA GLY A 12 -14.78 -7.87 -20.19
C GLY A 12 -15.84 -8.96 -19.95
N GLY A 13 -15.66 -9.85 -18.97
CA GLY A 13 -16.72 -10.78 -18.55
C GLY A 13 -17.82 -10.11 -17.71
N LYS A 14 -19.04 -10.69 -17.68
CA LYS A 14 -20.17 -10.23 -16.85
C LYS A 14 -19.79 -10.08 -15.36
N VAL A 15 -18.90 -10.95 -14.86
CA VAL A 15 -18.38 -10.91 -13.49
C VAL A 15 -17.56 -9.64 -13.20
N ALA A 16 -16.72 -9.20 -14.14
CA ALA A 16 -15.94 -7.97 -13.98
C ALA A 16 -16.83 -6.73 -13.95
N LYS A 17 -17.92 -6.72 -14.76
CA LYS A 17 -18.93 -5.65 -14.71
C LYS A 17 -19.67 -5.64 -13.37
N LEU A 18 -20.06 -6.80 -12.86
CA LEU A 18 -20.74 -6.91 -11.56
C LEU A 18 -19.84 -6.44 -10.42
N ALA A 19 -18.59 -6.89 -10.39
CA ALA A 19 -17.62 -6.46 -9.39
C ALA A 19 -17.35 -4.93 -9.45
N SER A 20 -17.27 -4.38 -10.66
CA SER A 20 -17.10 -2.93 -10.86
C SER A 20 -18.34 -2.14 -10.40
N ALA A 21 -19.54 -2.67 -10.68
CA ALA A 21 -20.80 -2.06 -10.23
C ALA A 21 -20.93 -2.11 -8.70
N PHE A 22 -20.53 -3.23 -8.08
CA PHE A 22 -20.49 -3.36 -6.63
C PHE A 22 -19.50 -2.36 -6.00
N GLU A 23 -18.28 -2.26 -6.54
CA GLU A 23 -17.29 -1.29 -6.07
C GLU A 23 -17.79 0.16 -6.22
N ARG A 24 -18.46 0.48 -7.34
CA ARG A 24 -19.04 1.81 -7.54
C ARG A 24 -20.18 2.09 -6.56
N SER A 25 -21.09 1.14 -6.36
CA SER A 25 -22.19 1.27 -5.40
C SER A 25 -21.67 1.57 -3.99
N GLY A 26 -20.64 0.85 -3.54
CA GLY A 26 -20.03 1.08 -2.22
C GLY A 26 -19.41 2.47 -2.05
N LEU A 27 -18.88 3.07 -3.12
CA LEU A 27 -18.27 4.40 -3.08
C LEU A 27 -19.30 5.55 -3.15
N HIS A 28 -20.47 5.31 -3.73
CA HIS A 28 -21.51 6.34 -3.93
C HIS A 28 -22.52 6.39 -2.78
N ASN A 29 -22.66 5.33 -1.99
CA ASN A 29 -23.64 5.21 -0.92
C ASN A 29 -23.08 5.54 0.48
N VAL A 30 -22.00 6.33 0.57
CA VAL A 30 -21.37 6.76 1.83
C VAL A 30 -21.27 8.28 1.88
N ASP A 31 -21.26 8.84 3.09
CA ASP A 31 -21.13 10.30 3.30
C ASP A 31 -19.75 10.81 2.89
N TYR A 32 -18.70 10.04 3.25
CA TYR A 32 -17.31 10.35 2.97
C TYR A 32 -16.50 9.11 2.60
N VAL A 33 -15.46 9.30 1.80
CA VAL A 33 -14.46 8.29 1.45
C VAL A 33 -13.10 8.73 1.94
N SER A 34 -12.58 8.07 2.98
CA SER A 34 -11.22 8.30 3.46
C SER A 34 -10.18 7.54 2.63
N THR A 35 -9.03 8.15 2.40
CA THR A 35 -7.95 7.58 1.59
C THR A 35 -6.58 7.81 2.24
N ILE A 36 -5.69 6.83 2.11
CA ILE A 36 -4.35 6.87 2.73
C ILE A 36 -3.26 7.45 1.81
N SER A 37 -3.61 7.80 0.57
CA SER A 37 -2.66 8.36 -0.41
C SER A 37 -3.35 9.25 -1.43
N ARG A 38 -2.61 10.21 -2.00
CA ARG A 38 -3.12 11.07 -3.09
C ARG A 38 -3.53 10.28 -4.33
N SER A 39 -2.80 9.22 -4.67
CA SER A 39 -3.18 8.33 -5.79
C SER A 39 -4.55 7.67 -5.55
N MET A 40 -4.86 7.31 -4.31
CA MET A 40 -6.17 6.77 -3.96
C MET A 40 -7.28 7.82 -4.00
N MET A 41 -6.98 9.07 -3.63
CA MET A 41 -7.92 10.19 -3.80
C MET A 41 -8.32 10.34 -5.26
N ASN A 42 -7.33 10.40 -6.16
CA ASN A 42 -7.57 10.55 -7.60
C ASN A 42 -8.43 9.38 -8.13
N LYS A 43 -8.12 8.14 -7.72
CA LYS A 43 -8.91 6.96 -8.09
C LYS A 43 -10.34 6.99 -7.56
N ALA A 44 -10.59 7.57 -6.38
CA ALA A 44 -11.94 7.72 -5.85
C ALA A 44 -12.74 8.74 -6.70
N GLN A 45 -12.11 9.87 -7.06
CA GLN A 45 -12.70 10.90 -7.91
C GLN A 45 -12.96 10.38 -9.33
N GLU A 46 -12.03 9.63 -9.94
CA GLU A 46 -12.22 8.95 -11.23
C GLU A 46 -13.43 8.00 -11.23
N LYS A 47 -13.79 7.45 -10.06
CA LYS A 47 -14.97 6.59 -9.87
C LYS A 47 -16.26 7.37 -9.58
N GLY A 48 -16.19 8.69 -9.55
CA GLY A 48 -17.32 9.60 -9.41
C GLY A 48 -17.63 10.04 -7.98
N VAL A 49 -16.73 9.80 -7.02
CA VAL A 49 -16.90 10.37 -5.67
C VAL A 49 -16.64 11.89 -5.75
N PRO A 50 -17.57 12.75 -5.32
CA PRO A 50 -17.35 14.19 -5.29
C PRO A 50 -16.13 14.57 -4.46
N ALA A 51 -15.36 15.56 -4.91
CA ALA A 51 -14.07 15.91 -4.29
C ALA A 51 -14.23 16.34 -2.82
N GLU A 52 -15.32 17.03 -2.49
CA GLU A 52 -15.71 17.46 -1.15
C GLU A 52 -16.03 16.30 -0.19
N LYS A 53 -16.29 15.10 -0.74
CA LYS A 53 -16.53 13.87 0.05
C LYS A 53 -15.27 13.02 0.22
N VAL A 54 -14.15 13.37 -0.43
CA VAL A 54 -12.90 12.61 -0.33
C VAL A 54 -12.01 13.19 0.76
N ILE A 55 -11.71 12.38 1.77
CA ILE A 55 -10.85 12.78 2.90
C ILE A 55 -9.48 12.12 2.74
N PHE A 56 -8.42 12.91 2.92
CA PHE A 56 -7.07 12.37 3.09
C PHE A 56 -6.84 12.02 4.56
N PHE A 57 -6.68 10.74 4.84
CA PHE A 57 -6.44 10.20 6.17
C PHE A 57 -5.31 9.16 6.09
N PRO A 58 -4.04 9.60 6.18
CA PRO A 58 -2.91 8.70 6.07
C PRO A 58 -2.84 7.76 7.26
N ASN A 59 -2.36 6.54 7.03
CA ASN A 59 -2.07 5.62 8.13
C ASN A 59 -0.98 6.21 9.03
N TRP A 60 -1.12 6.03 10.34
CA TRP A 60 -0.05 6.24 11.29
C TRP A 60 0.81 4.97 11.44
N SER A 61 2.00 5.13 11.99
CA SER A 61 2.85 4.01 12.40
C SER A 61 3.13 4.10 13.89
N GLU A 62 3.29 2.94 14.51
CA GLU A 62 3.75 2.86 15.89
C GLU A 62 5.26 3.11 15.92
N VAL A 63 5.68 4.15 16.62
CA VAL A 63 7.09 4.61 16.63
C VAL A 63 7.81 4.30 17.93
N ALA A 64 7.07 3.94 19.00
CA ALA A 64 7.65 3.78 20.33
C ALA A 64 8.69 2.65 20.36
N ARG A 65 8.41 1.53 19.70
CA ARG A 65 9.36 0.40 19.56
C ARG A 65 10.66 0.72 18.84
N PHE A 66 10.77 1.86 18.16
CA PHE A 66 11.94 2.22 17.35
C PHE A 66 12.70 3.44 17.88
N ARG A 67 12.26 4.05 18.99
CA ARG A 67 12.89 5.27 19.53
C ARG A 67 14.19 5.02 20.27
N ASP A 68 14.24 3.92 21.02
CA ASP A 68 15.33 3.65 21.96
C ASP A 68 16.28 2.54 21.45
N VAL A 69 16.46 2.44 20.13
CA VAL A 69 17.37 1.47 19.51
C VAL A 69 18.81 1.97 19.64
N THR A 70 19.68 1.19 20.29
CA THR A 70 21.08 1.55 20.51
C THR A 70 21.99 1.03 19.38
N GLU A 71 23.21 1.58 19.28
CA GLU A 71 24.23 1.04 18.37
C GLU A 71 24.59 -0.41 18.70
N GLN A 72 24.55 -0.78 19.98
CA GLN A 72 24.80 -2.14 20.43
C GLN A 72 23.74 -3.12 19.90
N ASP A 73 22.46 -2.71 19.91
CA ASP A 73 21.37 -3.52 19.34
C ASP A 73 21.58 -3.75 17.84
N ALA A 74 22.01 -2.72 17.11
CA ALA A 74 22.32 -2.81 15.69
C ALA A 74 23.52 -3.74 15.43
N HIS A 75 24.58 -3.68 16.25
CA HIS A 75 25.74 -4.56 16.12
C HIS A 75 25.39 -6.02 16.42
N VAL A 76 24.57 -6.28 17.44
CA VAL A 76 24.05 -7.63 17.74
C VAL A 76 23.26 -8.19 16.56
N LEU A 77 22.35 -7.40 15.97
CA LEU A 77 21.58 -7.83 14.80
C LEU A 77 22.48 -8.09 13.59
N ARG A 78 23.49 -7.23 13.35
CA ARG A 78 24.46 -7.39 12.27
C ARG A 78 25.22 -8.71 12.39
N ALA A 79 25.69 -9.03 13.58
CA ALA A 79 26.39 -10.28 13.87
C ALA A 79 25.48 -11.51 13.67
N GLN A 80 24.23 -11.45 14.14
CA GLN A 80 23.24 -12.51 13.96
C GLN A 80 22.95 -12.78 12.47
N LEU A 81 22.87 -11.72 11.66
CA LEU A 81 22.67 -11.82 10.22
C LEU A 81 23.97 -12.10 9.44
N ARG A 82 25.11 -12.21 10.13
CA ARG A 82 26.44 -12.45 9.56
C ARG A 82 26.82 -11.42 8.48
N LEU A 83 26.45 -10.16 8.71
CA LEU A 83 26.73 -9.08 7.77
C LEU A 83 28.16 -8.53 8.02
N PRO A 84 29.00 -8.43 6.99
CA PRO A 84 30.40 -8.00 7.12
C PRO A 84 30.52 -6.55 7.59
N GLU A 85 31.53 -6.25 8.41
CA GLU A 85 31.72 -4.95 9.08
C GLU A 85 32.13 -3.81 8.15
N ASP A 86 32.90 -4.13 7.13
CA ASP A 86 33.54 -3.24 6.16
C ASP A 86 32.68 -2.93 4.93
N GLN A 87 31.43 -3.40 4.92
CA GLN A 87 30.51 -3.18 3.80
C GLN A 87 29.37 -2.23 4.15
N LYS A 88 28.95 -1.47 3.13
CA LYS A 88 27.71 -0.69 3.19
C LYS A 88 26.52 -1.64 3.06
N ILE A 89 25.56 -1.50 3.97
CA ILE A 89 24.34 -2.33 3.99
C ILE A 89 23.18 -1.50 3.43
N ILE A 90 22.45 -2.06 2.46
CA ILE A 90 21.19 -1.52 1.94
C ILE A 90 20.06 -2.45 2.37
N LEU A 91 19.11 -1.94 3.15
CA LEU A 91 17.99 -2.71 3.67
C LEU A 91 16.71 -2.36 2.91
N TYR A 92 15.95 -3.38 2.54
CA TYR A 92 14.60 -3.25 1.99
C TYR A 92 13.63 -4.00 2.90
N SER A 93 12.55 -3.34 3.31
CA SER A 93 11.47 -3.94 4.06
C SER A 93 10.15 -3.68 3.33
N GLY A 94 9.56 -4.74 2.80
CA GLY A 94 8.34 -4.69 2.01
C GLY A 94 8.12 -5.99 1.25
N ASN A 95 6.93 -6.17 0.69
CA ASN A 95 6.68 -7.35 -0.14
C ASN A 95 7.30 -7.14 -1.52
N ILE A 96 8.02 -8.16 -1.98
CA ILE A 96 8.58 -8.24 -3.33
C ILE A 96 7.43 -8.38 -4.34
N GLY A 97 7.40 -7.51 -5.35
CA GLY A 97 6.44 -7.59 -6.45
C GLY A 97 6.37 -6.33 -7.31
N GLU A 98 5.94 -6.48 -8.57
CA GLU A 98 5.88 -5.40 -9.58
C GLU A 98 5.15 -4.14 -9.11
N SER A 99 4.09 -4.30 -8.31
CA SER A 99 3.31 -3.18 -7.77
C SER A 99 4.06 -2.29 -6.78
N ARG A 100 5.26 -2.71 -6.32
CA ARG A 100 6.10 -1.97 -5.37
C ARG A 100 7.49 -1.64 -5.91
N GLY A 101 7.69 -1.73 -7.24
CA GLY A 101 8.92 -1.29 -7.90
C GLY A 101 10.07 -2.31 -7.93
N TRP A 102 9.87 -3.51 -7.39
CA TRP A 102 10.85 -4.60 -7.51
C TRP A 102 10.50 -5.49 -8.71
N LYS A 103 11.43 -5.60 -9.66
CA LYS A 103 11.45 -6.64 -10.69
C LYS A 103 12.63 -7.55 -10.38
N ALA A 104 12.37 -8.83 -10.19
CA ALA A 104 13.40 -9.85 -10.10
C ALA A 104 14.06 -10.04 -11.47
#